data_AF-A0A266N7Y4-F1
#
_entry.id   AF-A0A266N7Y4-F1
#
_cell.length_a   1.000
_cell.length_b   1.000
_cell.length_c   1.000
_cell.angle_alpha   90.00
_cell.angle_beta   90.00
_cell.angle_gamma   90.00
#
_symmetry.space_group_name_H-M   'P 1'
#
loop_
_entity.id
_entity.type
_entity.pdbx_description
1 polymer ?
#
loop_
_entity_poly.entity_id
_entity_poly.type
_entity_poly.pdbx_seq_one_letter_code
_entity_poly.pdbx_strand_id
1 'polypeptide(L)'
;MRRIYIPKANGQRRPLGIPTMLDRAMQALYLLALEPVSETTADRNSYGFRPHRSTADAIEQLFVNLGRKHSAQWVMEGDIKGCFDNISHDWLITNVPMDKVVLRKWLKAGYLESGRLNPTGAGTPQGGIISPVLANLALDGLEKEFESRFGQRNTKASYKTKVNYVRYADDFVITGISKELLENEVKPLVEAFMAERGLSLAVEKTLFTHVSDGFDFLGQNIRKYGDKLLIKPAHKNVKAFLAKVKALVEANKAAPASLLIKQLNPVIRGWANYHRPIVAKQTFNYVDYRIWKLLWRWCRRRHLNRCKRWIKEKYFKRVGTRSWVFSGLHPSGKLLHLLYASDTPIKRHTKIKAEANPYAPEDEMYFEQRLEYAWRSSDEGKRKTLTLWLGQSKRCPMCKQLITFESGWNIHHVIERHKGGCDELGNLVLLHPNCHRQLHSAAPALSTEKGLTKA
;
A
#
# COMPACT_ATOMS: atom_id res chain seq x y z
N MET A 1 14.56 -1.86 24.11
CA MET A 1 13.21 -1.65 23.50
C MET A 1 12.10 -2.16 24.42
N ARG A 2 10.84 -1.69 24.30
CA ARG A 2 9.68 -2.25 25.05
C ARG A 2 8.93 -3.26 24.19
N ARG A 3 8.75 -4.51 24.66
CA ARG A 3 7.98 -5.55 23.96
C ARG A 3 6.47 -5.36 24.17
N ILE A 4 5.70 -5.39 23.09
CA ILE A 4 4.22 -5.34 23.09
C ILE A 4 3.70 -6.40 22.13
N TYR A 5 2.57 -7.02 22.47
CA TYR A 5 1.96 -8.05 21.64
C TYR A 5 0.73 -7.53 20.91
N ILE A 6 0.68 -7.73 19.59
CA ILE A 6 -0.47 -7.42 18.74
C ILE A 6 -1.14 -8.75 18.31
N PRO A 7 -2.47 -8.89 18.41
CA PRO A 7 -3.14 -10.12 17.98
C PRO A 7 -3.02 -10.32 16.46
N LYS A 8 -2.65 -11.52 16.03
CA LYS A 8 -2.75 -11.97 14.62
C LYS A 8 -4.15 -12.55 14.35
N ALA A 9 -4.52 -12.60 13.08
CA ALA A 9 -5.79 -13.19 12.63
C ALA A 9 -5.91 -14.70 12.94
N ASN A 10 -4.80 -15.40 13.12
CA ASN A 10 -4.75 -16.82 13.47
C ASN A 10 -4.76 -17.07 15.01
N GLY A 11 -4.98 -16.04 15.83
CA GLY A 11 -5.00 -16.15 17.29
C GLY A 11 -3.63 -16.10 17.97
N GLN A 12 -2.53 -16.24 17.22
CA GLN A 12 -1.18 -16.03 17.74
C GLN A 12 -0.92 -14.54 18.00
N ARG A 13 0.12 -14.24 18.79
CA ARG A 13 0.53 -12.86 19.08
C ARG A 13 1.77 -12.51 18.25
N ARG A 14 1.75 -11.36 17.58
CA ARG A 14 2.92 -10.77 16.92
C ARG A 14 3.63 -9.87 17.94
N PRO A 15 4.88 -10.17 18.30
CA PRO A 15 5.64 -9.27 19.14
C PRO A 15 6.07 -8.02 18.37
N LEU A 16 6.06 -6.88 19.04
CA LEU A 16 6.51 -5.60 18.52
C LEU A 16 7.45 -4.97 19.56
N GLY A 17 8.67 -4.62 19.15
CA GLY A 17 9.63 -3.90 19.96
C GLY A 17 9.53 -2.41 19.66
N ILE A 18 9.01 -1.62 20.61
CA ILE A 18 8.98 -0.15 20.51
C ILE A 18 10.31 0.41 21.03
N PRO A 19 11.12 1.06 20.18
CA PRO A 19 12.34 1.74 20.63
C PRO A 19 12.02 3.02 21.42
N THR A 20 13.02 3.56 22.10
CA THR A 20 12.86 4.87 22.78
C THR A 20 12.62 5.98 21.75
N MET A 21 12.19 7.17 22.20
CA MET A 21 12.04 8.31 21.29
C MET A 21 13.38 8.69 20.64
N LEU A 22 14.48 8.68 21.41
CA LEU A 22 15.82 8.96 20.92
C LEU A 22 16.25 7.94 19.86
N ASP A 23 16.06 6.65 20.14
CA ASP A 23 16.40 5.59 19.18
C ASP A 23 15.60 5.74 17.88
N ARG A 24 14.31 6.11 17.98
CA ARG A 24 13.48 6.36 16.80
C ARG A 24 13.97 7.56 16.00
N ALA A 25 14.35 8.65 16.65
CA ALA A 25 14.90 9.83 15.97
C ALA A 25 16.21 9.47 15.24
N MET A 26 17.11 8.74 15.90
CA MET A 26 18.35 8.28 15.29
C MET A 26 18.08 7.31 14.12
N GLN A 27 17.17 6.35 14.29
CA GLN A 27 16.79 5.45 13.20
C GLN A 27 16.18 6.20 12.01
N ALA A 28 15.39 7.23 12.26
CA ALA A 28 14.84 8.07 11.20
C ALA A 28 15.94 8.83 10.45
N LEU A 29 16.93 9.37 11.17
CA LEU A 29 18.07 10.05 10.55
C LEU A 29 18.87 9.12 9.62
N TYR A 30 19.19 7.91 10.09
CA TYR A 30 19.90 6.92 9.25
C TYR A 30 19.01 6.39 8.12
N LEU A 31 17.70 6.29 8.33
CA LEU A 31 16.76 5.93 7.27
C LEU A 31 16.81 6.95 6.12
N LEU A 32 16.82 8.26 6.42
CA LEU A 32 16.91 9.29 5.39
C LEU A 32 18.18 9.17 4.53
N ALA A 33 19.30 8.74 5.14
CA ALA A 33 20.54 8.50 4.41
C ALA A 33 20.54 7.17 3.62
N LEU A 34 19.90 6.13 4.16
CA LEU A 34 19.91 4.79 3.57
C LEU A 34 18.84 4.58 2.50
N GLU A 35 17.70 5.27 2.59
CA GLU A 35 16.55 5.12 1.69
C GLU A 35 16.93 5.34 0.21
N PRO A 36 17.68 6.39 -0.18
CA PRO A 36 18.12 6.58 -1.57
C PRO A 36 19.00 5.44 -2.09
N VAL A 37 19.91 4.94 -1.26
CA VAL A 37 20.79 3.82 -1.62
C VAL A 37 19.97 2.54 -1.77
N SER A 38 19.05 2.29 -0.84
CA SER A 38 18.18 1.11 -0.92
C SER A 38 17.32 1.12 -2.18
N GLU A 39 16.75 2.28 -2.55
CA GLU A 39 15.85 2.39 -3.70
C GLU A 39 16.58 2.20 -5.04
N THR A 40 17.85 2.62 -5.14
CA THR A 40 18.68 2.39 -6.35
C THR A 40 19.08 0.93 -6.51
N THR A 41 19.36 0.23 -5.41
CA THR A 41 19.80 -1.19 -5.45
C THR A 41 18.67 -2.21 -5.45
N ALA A 42 17.46 -1.80 -5.07
CA ALA A 42 16.34 -2.70 -4.82
C ALA A 42 15.78 -3.36 -6.09
N ASP A 43 15.18 -4.53 -5.90
CA ASP A 43 14.55 -5.29 -6.98
C ASP A 43 13.38 -4.51 -7.60
N ARG A 44 13.28 -4.52 -8.92
CA ARG A 44 12.27 -3.77 -9.68
C ARG A 44 10.85 -4.19 -9.31
N ASN A 45 10.65 -5.49 -9.07
CA ASN A 45 9.35 -6.04 -8.71
C ASN A 45 9.17 -6.27 -7.20
N SER A 46 9.93 -5.54 -6.38
CA SER A 46 9.68 -5.38 -4.95
C SER A 46 8.87 -4.10 -4.68
N TYR A 47 7.77 -4.22 -3.93
CA TYR A 47 6.83 -3.12 -3.68
C TYR A 47 6.63 -2.78 -2.20
N GLY A 48 6.93 -3.72 -1.29
CA GLY A 48 6.66 -3.55 0.13
C GLY A 48 7.61 -2.56 0.80
N PHE A 49 7.07 -1.67 1.65
CA PHE A 49 7.84 -0.70 2.45
C PHE A 49 8.77 0.22 1.65
N ARG A 50 8.40 0.52 0.39
CA ARG A 50 9.15 1.42 -0.48
C ARG A 50 8.35 2.68 -0.78
N PRO A 51 9.02 3.83 -0.96
CA PRO A 51 8.34 5.08 -1.26
C PRO A 51 7.56 4.96 -2.58
N HIS A 52 6.33 5.49 -2.61
CA HIS A 52 5.44 5.54 -3.79
C HIS A 52 5.00 4.19 -4.39
N ARG A 53 5.35 3.07 -3.76
CA ARG A 53 4.94 1.74 -4.16
C ARG A 53 3.84 1.23 -3.21
N SER A 54 2.82 0.60 -3.78
CA SER A 54 1.64 0.17 -3.04
C SER A 54 1.30 -1.30 -3.32
N THR A 55 0.40 -1.87 -2.52
CA THR A 55 -0.13 -3.22 -2.79
C THR A 55 -0.81 -3.29 -4.15
N ALA A 56 -1.39 -2.18 -4.64
CA ALA A 56 -2.02 -2.12 -5.94
C ALA A 56 -1.00 -2.26 -7.09
N ASP A 57 0.24 -1.79 -6.92
CA ASP A 57 1.31 -1.96 -7.91
C ASP A 57 1.71 -3.44 -8.04
N ALA A 58 1.82 -4.15 -6.92
CA ALA A 58 2.11 -5.58 -6.92
C ALA A 58 0.99 -6.40 -7.59
N ILE A 59 -0.27 -6.06 -7.31
CA ILE A 59 -1.44 -6.69 -7.94
C ILE A 59 -1.51 -6.40 -9.44
N GLU A 60 -1.23 -5.16 -9.84
CA GLU A 60 -1.19 -4.80 -11.27
C GLU A 60 -0.02 -5.50 -11.99
N GLN A 61 1.12 -5.70 -11.32
CA GLN A 61 2.20 -6.50 -11.89
C GLN A 61 1.79 -7.96 -12.11
N LEU A 62 1.07 -8.57 -11.17
CA LEU A 62 0.50 -9.90 -11.36
C LEU A 62 -0.51 -9.94 -12.52
N PHE A 63 -1.31 -8.88 -12.68
CA PHE A 63 -2.21 -8.75 -13.82
C PHE A 63 -1.45 -8.73 -15.14
N VAL A 64 -0.34 -7.98 -15.22
CA VAL A 64 0.54 -7.95 -16.39
C VAL A 64 1.16 -9.31 -16.68
N ASN A 65 1.61 -10.04 -15.66
CA ASN A 65 2.27 -11.34 -15.79
C ASN A 65 1.28 -12.45 -16.23
N LEU A 66 0.06 -12.45 -15.68
CA LEU A 66 -0.90 -13.55 -15.79
C LEU A 66 -2.07 -13.27 -16.76
N GLY A 67 -2.25 -12.01 -17.18
CA GLY A 67 -3.45 -11.56 -17.88
C GLY A 67 -3.57 -11.98 -19.35
N ARG A 68 -2.48 -12.42 -19.99
CA ARG A 68 -2.46 -12.76 -21.42
C ARG A 68 -2.81 -14.24 -21.64
N LYS A 69 -3.22 -14.59 -22.88
CA LYS A 69 -3.55 -15.96 -23.26
C LYS A 69 -2.38 -16.92 -23.00
N HIS A 70 -1.19 -16.56 -23.47
CA HIS A 70 0.04 -17.34 -23.34
C HIS A 70 0.88 -16.97 -22.10
N SER A 71 0.28 -16.39 -21.06
CA SER A 71 0.96 -16.13 -19.78
C SER A 71 1.36 -17.42 -19.04
N ALA A 72 2.15 -17.28 -17.98
CA ALA A 72 2.42 -18.35 -17.03
C ALA A 72 1.12 -18.94 -16.48
N GLN A 73 1.13 -20.25 -16.22
CA GLN A 73 -0.03 -21.03 -15.80
C GLN A 73 0.04 -21.48 -14.35
N TRP A 74 1.25 -21.54 -13.80
CA TRP A 74 1.52 -21.95 -12.43
C TRP A 74 2.10 -20.81 -11.62
N VAL A 75 1.79 -20.84 -10.33
CA VAL A 75 2.24 -19.86 -9.35
C VAL A 75 2.76 -20.58 -8.12
N MET A 76 3.91 -20.14 -7.63
CA MET A 76 4.44 -20.46 -6.32
C MET A 76 4.17 -19.28 -5.40
N GLU A 77 3.31 -19.48 -4.40
CA GLU A 77 3.11 -18.56 -3.29
C GLU A 77 4.21 -18.83 -2.26
N GLY A 78 4.94 -17.82 -1.85
CA GLY A 78 6.03 -17.92 -0.88
C GLY A 78 5.85 -16.95 0.28
N ASP A 79 6.15 -17.44 1.48
CA ASP A 79 6.15 -16.68 2.74
C ASP A 79 7.42 -17.04 3.52
N ILE A 80 8.03 -16.04 4.15
CA ILE A 80 9.28 -16.21 4.89
C ILE A 80 8.97 -16.44 6.36
N LYS A 81 9.49 -17.54 6.92
CA LYS A 81 9.29 -17.88 8.33
C LYS A 81 9.99 -16.85 9.21
N GLY A 82 9.20 -15.98 9.85
CA GLY A 82 9.70 -15.01 10.82
C GLY A 82 10.74 -14.06 10.23
N CYS A 83 10.47 -13.47 9.06
CA CYS A 83 11.41 -12.62 8.32
C CYS A 83 12.16 -11.63 9.23
N PHE A 84 11.45 -10.76 9.95
CA PHE A 84 12.11 -9.79 10.83
C PHE A 84 12.85 -10.44 12.01
N ASP A 85 12.45 -11.61 12.49
CA ASP A 85 13.02 -12.23 13.68
C ASP A 85 14.28 -13.08 13.37
N ASN A 86 14.46 -13.52 12.11
CA ASN A 86 15.45 -14.53 11.77
C ASN A 86 16.62 -14.03 10.88
N ILE A 87 16.57 -12.81 10.35
CA ILE A 87 17.67 -12.29 9.50
C ILE A 87 19.01 -12.34 10.27
N SER A 88 20.05 -12.87 9.63
CA SER A 88 21.40 -12.92 10.19
C SER A 88 21.97 -11.52 10.43
N HIS A 89 22.41 -11.27 11.67
CA HIS A 89 23.08 -10.01 12.03
C HIS A 89 24.38 -9.81 11.27
N ASP A 90 25.16 -10.88 11.09
CA ASP A 90 26.45 -10.82 10.39
C ASP A 90 26.26 -10.47 8.92
N TRP A 91 25.22 -11.04 8.30
CA TRP A 91 24.86 -10.69 6.93
C TRP A 91 24.48 -9.22 6.81
N LEU A 92 23.64 -8.70 7.71
CA LEU A 92 23.24 -7.27 7.69
C LEU A 92 24.43 -6.34 7.92
N ILE A 93 25.29 -6.63 8.90
CA ILE A 93 26.45 -5.79 9.22
C ILE A 93 27.46 -5.76 8.06
N THR A 94 27.53 -6.85 7.29
CA THR A 94 28.44 -6.96 6.14
C THR A 94 27.91 -6.22 4.92
N ASN A 95 26.62 -6.38 4.61
CA ASN A 95 26.04 -5.96 3.33
C ASN A 95 25.30 -4.62 3.37
N VAL A 96 24.86 -4.13 4.54
CA VAL A 96 24.13 -2.86 4.63
C VAL A 96 25.13 -1.69 4.59
N PRO A 97 24.98 -0.74 3.65
CA PRO A 97 25.89 0.38 3.49
C PRO A 97 25.60 1.48 4.51
N MET A 98 25.87 1.21 5.78
CA MET A 98 25.73 2.16 6.88
C MET A 98 26.85 1.98 7.91
N ASP A 99 26.88 2.88 8.91
CA ASP A 99 27.78 2.73 10.06
C ASP A 99 27.56 1.38 10.76
N LYS A 100 28.56 0.51 10.66
CA LYS A 100 28.54 -0.85 11.21
C LYS A 100 28.51 -0.88 12.73
N VAL A 101 29.07 0.13 13.39
CA VAL A 101 29.06 0.24 14.87
C VAL A 101 27.64 0.55 15.33
N VAL A 102 26.98 1.52 14.70
CA VAL A 102 25.61 1.90 15.03
C VAL A 102 24.64 0.77 14.71
N LEU A 103 24.75 0.15 13.53
CA LEU A 103 23.92 -0.99 13.16
C LEU A 103 24.06 -2.14 14.17
N ARG A 104 25.30 -2.50 14.54
CA ARG A 104 25.56 -3.56 15.53
C ARG A 104 24.95 -3.23 16.89
N LYS A 105 25.04 -1.97 17.34
CA LYS A 105 24.40 -1.54 18.60
C LYS A 105 22.89 -1.72 18.55
N TRP A 106 22.24 -1.37 17.45
CA TRP A 106 20.78 -1.54 17.30
C TRP A 106 20.35 -3.00 17.24
N LEU A 107 21.09 -3.85 16.51
CA LEU A 107 20.79 -5.28 16.40
C LEU A 107 20.97 -6.01 17.75
N LYS A 108 21.98 -5.61 18.54
CA LYS A 108 22.28 -6.22 19.86
C LYS A 108 21.54 -5.59 21.04
N ALA A 109 20.78 -4.50 20.84
CA ALA A 109 20.15 -3.74 21.92
C ALA A 109 19.14 -4.52 22.78
N GLY A 110 18.66 -5.68 22.32
CA GLY A 110 17.73 -6.52 23.06
C GLY A 110 16.37 -5.89 23.32
N TYR A 111 15.53 -6.58 24.11
CA TYR A 111 14.21 -6.09 24.48
C TYR A 111 13.90 -6.30 25.96
N LEU A 112 13.14 -5.36 26.51
CA LEU A 112 12.61 -5.42 27.86
C LEU A 112 11.24 -6.12 27.81
N GLU A 113 11.11 -7.19 28.59
CA GLU A 113 9.85 -7.92 28.79
C GLU A 113 9.70 -8.24 30.28
N SER A 114 8.55 -7.88 30.87
CA SER A 114 8.25 -8.12 32.29
C SER A 114 9.35 -7.65 33.26
N GLY A 115 9.98 -6.51 32.96
CA GLY A 115 11.07 -5.94 33.77
C GLY A 115 12.45 -6.58 33.58
N ARG A 116 12.59 -7.59 32.70
CA ARG A 116 13.86 -8.24 32.39
C ARG A 116 14.37 -7.87 31.00
N LEU A 117 15.66 -7.61 30.89
CA LEU A 117 16.33 -7.36 29.61
C LEU A 117 16.71 -8.71 28.98
N ASN A 118 16.17 -8.99 27.80
CA ASN A 118 16.46 -10.18 27.02
C ASN A 118 17.31 -9.81 25.79
N PRO A 119 18.39 -10.57 25.49
CA PRO A 119 19.22 -10.31 24.32
C PRO A 119 18.48 -10.70 23.02
N THR A 120 18.85 -10.06 21.91
CA THR A 120 18.43 -10.44 20.54
C THR A 120 19.59 -11.12 19.83
N GLY A 121 19.47 -12.43 19.57
CA GLY A 121 20.51 -13.22 18.88
C GLY A 121 20.40 -13.20 17.34
N ALA A 122 19.23 -12.86 16.80
CA ALA A 122 18.97 -12.74 15.37
C ALA A 122 17.85 -11.73 15.10
N GLY A 123 17.70 -11.33 13.83
CA GLY A 123 16.62 -10.49 13.36
C GLY A 123 16.80 -9.00 13.59
N THR A 124 15.93 -8.22 12.96
CA THR A 124 15.77 -6.79 13.19
C THR A 124 14.53 -6.55 14.06
N PRO A 125 14.58 -5.63 15.03
CA PRO A 125 13.43 -5.40 15.89
C PRO A 125 12.22 -4.90 15.10
N GLN A 126 11.15 -5.70 15.14
CA GLN A 126 9.87 -5.35 14.52
C GLN A 126 9.26 -4.16 15.28
N GLY A 127 9.30 -2.96 14.70
CA GLY A 127 8.88 -1.71 15.34
C GLY A 127 9.92 -0.60 15.31
N GLY A 128 11.16 -0.91 14.89
CA GLY A 128 12.13 0.10 14.47
C GLY A 128 11.75 0.76 13.15
N ILE A 129 12.07 2.05 13.00
CA ILE A 129 11.75 2.83 11.79
C ILE A 129 12.58 2.35 10.60
N ILE A 130 13.84 1.97 10.85
CA ILE A 130 14.77 1.52 9.80
C ILE A 130 14.62 0.03 9.43
N SER A 131 13.99 -0.77 10.30
CA SER A 131 13.87 -2.24 10.13
C SER A 131 13.26 -2.67 8.78
N PRO A 132 12.22 -2.01 8.23
CA PRO A 132 11.69 -2.36 6.92
C PRO A 132 12.69 -2.23 5.77
N VAL A 133 13.54 -1.19 5.80
CA VAL A 133 14.58 -1.00 4.78
C VAL A 133 15.69 -2.04 4.92
N LEU A 134 16.09 -2.37 6.14
CA LEU A 134 17.05 -3.45 6.40
C LEU A 134 16.52 -4.80 5.89
N ALA A 135 15.23 -5.09 6.10
CA ALA A 135 14.60 -6.30 5.58
C ALA A 135 14.53 -6.30 4.05
N ASN A 136 14.25 -5.15 3.42
CA ASN A 136 14.27 -5.05 1.96
C ASN A 136 15.67 -5.29 1.40
N LEU A 137 16.71 -4.64 1.93
CA LEU A 137 18.10 -4.86 1.53
C LEU A 137 18.52 -6.33 1.66
N ALA A 138 18.03 -7.02 2.69
CA ALA A 138 18.28 -8.45 2.85
C ALA A 138 17.62 -9.30 1.77
N LEU A 139 16.42 -8.93 1.33
CA LEU A 139 15.63 -9.71 0.37
C LEU A 139 15.84 -9.31 -1.10
N ASP A 140 16.46 -8.15 -1.35
CA ASP A 140 16.79 -7.70 -2.69
C ASP A 140 17.98 -8.50 -3.28
N GLY A 141 17.97 -8.67 -4.60
CA GLY A 141 18.93 -9.48 -5.34
C GLY A 141 18.34 -10.77 -5.90
N LEU A 142 17.21 -11.24 -5.36
CA LEU A 142 16.58 -12.47 -5.85
C LEU A 142 16.07 -12.32 -7.28
N GLU A 143 15.60 -11.12 -7.67
CA GLU A 143 15.22 -10.85 -9.06
C GLU A 143 16.42 -11.00 -10.03
N LYS A 144 17.61 -10.55 -9.62
CA LYS A 144 18.84 -10.67 -10.42
C LYS A 144 19.28 -12.12 -10.58
N GLU A 145 19.16 -12.94 -9.53
CA GLU A 145 19.42 -14.38 -9.59
C GLU A 145 18.50 -15.07 -10.61
N PHE A 146 17.20 -14.71 -10.62
CA PHE A 146 16.27 -15.25 -11.60
C PHE A 146 16.61 -14.81 -13.03
N GLU A 147 17.01 -13.56 -13.23
CA GLU A 147 17.40 -13.06 -14.56
C GLU A 147 18.67 -13.74 -15.10
N SER A 148 19.63 -14.04 -14.22
CA SER A 148 20.84 -14.79 -14.56
C SER A 148 20.51 -16.23 -14.99
N ARG A 149 19.62 -16.91 -14.25
CA ARG A 149 19.30 -18.32 -14.49
C ARG A 149 18.28 -18.54 -15.61
N PHE A 150 17.24 -17.72 -15.66
CA PHE A 150 16.07 -17.92 -16.53
C PHE A 150 15.98 -16.89 -17.68
N GLY A 151 16.93 -15.95 -17.73
CA GLY A 151 17.05 -14.93 -18.76
C GLY A 151 16.34 -13.63 -18.41
N GLN A 152 16.88 -12.53 -18.94
CA GLN A 152 16.30 -11.20 -18.75
C GLN A 152 14.92 -11.08 -19.38
N ARG A 153 14.14 -10.12 -18.87
CA ARG A 153 12.80 -9.82 -19.39
C ARG A 153 12.82 -9.58 -20.90
N ASN A 154 11.79 -10.07 -21.59
CA ASN A 154 11.62 -9.97 -23.05
C ASN A 154 12.66 -10.74 -23.89
N THR A 155 13.45 -11.63 -23.28
CA THR A 155 14.34 -12.54 -24.01
C THR A 155 13.64 -13.86 -24.34
N LYS A 156 14.14 -14.59 -25.34
CA LYS A 156 13.65 -15.94 -25.70
C LYS A 156 13.68 -16.90 -24.50
N ALA A 157 14.72 -16.80 -23.65
CA ALA A 157 14.87 -17.61 -22.45
C ALA A 157 13.74 -17.33 -21.44
N SER A 158 13.47 -16.05 -21.15
CA SER A 158 12.38 -15.64 -20.25
C SER A 158 11.01 -16.08 -20.77
N TYR A 159 10.77 -16.04 -22.09
CA TYR A 159 9.51 -16.53 -22.67
C TYR A 159 9.33 -18.05 -22.57
N LYS A 160 10.42 -18.82 -22.49
CA LYS A 160 10.39 -20.29 -22.37
C LYS A 160 9.95 -20.72 -20.97
N THR A 161 10.44 -20.06 -19.93
CA THR A 161 10.21 -20.44 -18.52
C THR A 161 9.09 -19.63 -17.87
N LYS A 162 8.90 -18.38 -18.32
CA LYS A 162 7.93 -17.40 -17.82
C LYS A 162 8.04 -17.17 -16.31
N VAL A 163 9.28 -17.23 -15.81
CA VAL A 163 9.61 -16.93 -14.42
C VAL A 163 9.53 -15.42 -14.22
N ASN A 164 8.57 -14.99 -13.40
CA ASN A 164 8.43 -13.60 -12.99
C ASN A 164 8.32 -13.56 -11.47
N TYR A 165 9.01 -12.60 -10.87
CA TYR A 165 9.01 -12.40 -9.42
C TYR A 165 8.17 -11.17 -9.05
N VAL A 166 7.34 -11.28 -8.02
CA VAL A 166 6.60 -10.16 -7.43
C VAL A 166 6.68 -10.29 -5.91
N ARG A 167 7.29 -9.31 -5.24
CA ARG A 167 7.45 -9.29 -3.78
C ARG A 167 6.72 -8.11 -3.15
N TYR A 168 6.03 -8.36 -2.04
CA TYR A 168 5.55 -7.35 -1.13
C TYR A 168 5.98 -7.69 0.30
N ALA A 169 7.06 -7.05 0.76
CA ALA A 169 7.68 -7.35 2.03
C ALA A 169 8.17 -8.81 2.10
N ASP A 170 7.62 -9.62 3.01
CA ASP A 170 7.89 -11.04 3.22
C ASP A 170 7.02 -11.96 2.35
N ASP A 171 5.87 -11.48 1.89
CA ASP A 171 4.99 -12.21 0.97
C ASP A 171 5.48 -12.04 -0.47
N PHE A 172 5.65 -13.13 -1.20
CA PHE A 172 6.02 -13.06 -2.62
C PHE A 172 5.35 -14.14 -3.45
N VAL A 173 5.35 -13.89 -4.76
CA VAL A 173 4.73 -14.74 -5.75
C VAL A 173 5.69 -14.90 -6.91
N ILE A 174 5.95 -16.15 -7.29
CA ILE A 174 6.76 -16.48 -8.47
C ILE A 174 5.89 -17.22 -9.47
N THR A 175 5.85 -16.75 -10.71
CA THR A 175 5.10 -17.43 -11.79
C THR A 175 6.00 -18.41 -12.54
N GLY A 176 5.42 -19.42 -13.19
CA GLY A 176 6.16 -20.36 -14.04
C GLY A 176 5.27 -21.03 -15.08
N ILE A 177 5.90 -21.63 -16.10
CA ILE A 177 5.18 -22.36 -17.14
C ILE A 177 4.61 -23.71 -16.65
N SER A 178 5.29 -24.38 -15.74
CA SER A 178 4.88 -25.67 -15.18
C SER A 178 5.13 -25.73 -13.67
N LYS A 179 4.47 -26.68 -13.01
CA LYS A 179 4.65 -26.93 -11.58
C LYS A 179 6.05 -27.46 -11.28
N GLU A 180 6.55 -28.35 -12.12
CA GLU A 180 7.84 -29.03 -11.98
C GLU A 180 9.00 -28.04 -12.05
N LEU A 181 8.92 -27.03 -12.94
CA LEU A 181 9.90 -25.94 -13.01
C LEU A 181 9.95 -25.17 -11.68
N LEU A 182 8.78 -24.88 -11.10
CA LEU A 182 8.69 -24.13 -9.85
C LEU A 182 9.23 -24.95 -8.66
N GLU A 183 8.91 -26.24 -8.61
CA GLU A 183 9.32 -27.13 -7.52
C GLU A 183 10.79 -27.53 -7.58
N ASN A 184 11.32 -27.83 -8.78
CA ASN A 184 12.64 -28.44 -8.93
C ASN A 184 13.76 -27.43 -9.22
N GLU A 185 13.45 -26.27 -9.81
CA GLU A 185 14.46 -25.27 -10.16
C GLU A 185 14.30 -23.98 -9.36
N VAL A 186 13.08 -23.43 -9.29
CA VAL A 186 12.84 -22.15 -8.63
C VAL A 186 12.91 -22.27 -7.11
N LYS A 187 12.22 -23.23 -6.51
CA LYS A 187 12.19 -23.37 -5.05
C LYS A 187 13.59 -23.59 -4.44
N PRO A 188 14.45 -24.50 -4.96
CA PRO A 188 15.80 -24.67 -4.41
C PRO A 188 16.67 -23.42 -4.54
N LEU A 189 16.54 -22.67 -5.65
CA LEU A 189 17.23 -21.40 -5.84
C LEU A 189 16.83 -20.37 -4.77
N VAL A 190 15.52 -20.26 -4.48
CA VAL A 190 15.01 -19.39 -3.43
C VAL A 190 15.50 -19.83 -2.05
N GLU A 191 15.49 -21.13 -1.75
CA GLU A 191 15.96 -21.68 -0.48
C GLU A 191 17.46 -21.40 -0.27
N ALA A 192 18.29 -21.60 -1.29
CA ALA A 192 19.71 -21.29 -1.24
C ALA A 192 19.96 -19.80 -0.97
N PHE A 193 19.28 -18.93 -1.73
CA PHE A 193 19.37 -17.47 -1.54
C PHE A 193 18.98 -17.06 -0.11
N MET A 194 17.90 -17.65 0.44
CA MET A 194 17.45 -17.35 1.81
C MET A 194 18.42 -17.89 2.87
N ALA A 195 18.98 -19.08 2.67
CA ALA A 195 19.89 -19.72 3.63
C ALA A 195 21.13 -18.85 3.90
N GLU A 196 21.71 -18.23 2.88
CA GLU A 196 22.84 -17.28 3.02
C GLU A 196 22.54 -16.11 3.96
N ARG A 197 21.27 -15.71 4.04
CA ARG A 197 20.78 -14.58 4.86
C ARG A 197 20.27 -15.02 6.23
N GLY A 198 20.35 -16.32 6.55
CA GLY A 198 19.79 -16.92 7.76
C GLY A 198 18.26 -17.07 7.73
N LEU A 199 17.64 -16.98 6.54
CA LEU A 199 16.21 -17.06 6.35
C LEU A 199 15.77 -18.45 5.86
N SER A 200 14.50 -18.78 6.07
CA SER A 200 13.90 -20.02 5.60
C SER A 200 12.47 -19.80 5.10
N LEU A 201 12.09 -20.58 4.09
CA LEU A 201 10.71 -20.61 3.60
C LEU A 201 9.78 -21.26 4.62
N ALA A 202 8.58 -20.71 4.75
CA ALA A 202 7.51 -21.33 5.51
C ALA A 202 6.88 -22.45 4.67
N VAL A 203 7.43 -23.67 4.75
CA VAL A 203 7.01 -24.84 3.94
C VAL A 203 5.49 -25.05 3.96
N GLU A 204 4.83 -24.88 5.11
CA GLU A 204 3.37 -25.03 5.26
C GLU A 204 2.55 -23.99 4.50
N LYS A 205 3.13 -22.83 4.20
CA LYS A 205 2.49 -21.73 3.47
C LYS A 205 2.91 -21.67 2.01
N THR A 206 4.00 -22.35 1.65
CA THR A 206 4.46 -22.42 0.26
C THR A 206 3.52 -23.31 -0.53
N LEU A 207 2.78 -22.71 -1.48
CA LEU A 207 1.78 -23.41 -2.26
C LEU A 207 2.07 -23.27 -3.76
N PHE A 208 1.87 -24.36 -4.50
CA PHE A 208 1.94 -24.36 -5.96
C PHE A 208 0.52 -24.46 -6.50
N THR A 209 0.03 -23.36 -7.08
CA THR A 209 -1.36 -23.23 -7.52
C THR A 209 -1.42 -22.96 -9.01
N HIS A 210 -2.36 -23.63 -9.69
CA HIS A 210 -2.66 -23.30 -11.08
C HIS A 210 -3.56 -22.07 -11.11
N VAL A 211 -3.31 -21.15 -12.05
CA VAL A 211 -3.99 -19.84 -12.11
C VAL A 211 -5.51 -19.99 -12.35
N SER A 212 -5.96 -21.12 -12.91
CA SER A 212 -7.40 -21.40 -13.08
C SER A 212 -8.14 -21.69 -11.78
N ASP A 213 -7.44 -22.20 -10.77
CA ASP A 213 -8.01 -22.51 -9.45
C ASP A 213 -8.04 -21.23 -8.62
N GLY A 214 -7.00 -20.41 -8.82
CA GLY A 214 -6.84 -19.09 -8.25
C GLY A 214 -6.19 -19.13 -6.88
N PHE A 215 -5.56 -18.02 -6.53
CA PHE A 215 -4.80 -17.87 -5.28
C PHE A 215 -5.06 -16.51 -4.64
N ASP A 216 -4.77 -16.39 -3.34
CA ASP A 216 -5.00 -15.18 -2.57
C ASP A 216 -3.67 -14.45 -2.30
N PHE A 217 -3.53 -13.22 -2.80
CA PHE A 217 -2.36 -12.37 -2.54
C PHE A 217 -2.79 -10.96 -2.13
N LEU A 218 -2.22 -10.42 -1.04
CA LEU A 218 -2.53 -9.09 -0.50
C LEU A 218 -4.03 -8.81 -0.30
N GLY A 219 -4.80 -9.84 0.08
CA GLY A 219 -6.24 -9.77 0.30
C GLY A 219 -7.08 -9.72 -0.99
N GLN A 220 -6.48 -9.95 -2.15
CA GLN A 220 -7.15 -10.13 -3.44
C GLN A 220 -7.04 -11.59 -3.87
N ASN A 221 -8.08 -12.11 -4.51
CA ASN A 221 -8.08 -13.39 -5.19
C ASN A 221 -7.79 -13.17 -6.67
N ILE A 222 -6.73 -13.81 -7.18
CA ILE A 222 -6.29 -13.75 -8.57
C ILE A 222 -6.67 -15.09 -9.20
N ARG A 223 -7.58 -15.06 -10.18
CA ARG A 223 -8.04 -16.27 -10.86
C ARG A 223 -8.31 -16.03 -12.34
N LYS A 224 -7.89 -16.96 -13.18
CA LYS A 224 -8.15 -16.94 -14.62
C LYS A 224 -9.35 -17.82 -14.94
N TYR A 225 -10.36 -17.23 -15.57
CA TYR A 225 -11.58 -17.88 -16.02
C TYR A 225 -11.51 -18.03 -17.54
N GLY A 226 -11.09 -19.20 -18.02
CA GLY A 226 -10.74 -19.40 -19.42
C GLY A 226 -9.57 -18.52 -19.83
N ASP A 227 -9.79 -17.57 -20.74
CA ASP A 227 -8.76 -16.62 -21.18
C ASP A 227 -8.75 -15.30 -20.39
N LYS A 228 -9.74 -15.05 -19.51
CA LYS A 228 -9.87 -13.78 -18.78
C LYS A 228 -9.39 -13.88 -17.35
N LEU A 229 -8.39 -13.08 -16.99
CA LEU A 229 -7.95 -12.91 -15.61
C LEU A 229 -8.86 -11.93 -14.88
N LEU A 230 -9.46 -12.37 -13.77
CA LEU A 230 -10.26 -11.52 -12.89
C LEU A 230 -9.63 -11.49 -11.50
N ILE A 231 -9.34 -10.28 -11.04
CA ILE A 231 -8.85 -10.04 -9.67
C ILE A 231 -10.03 -9.50 -8.86
N LYS A 232 -10.40 -10.22 -7.80
CA LYS A 232 -11.58 -9.94 -6.95
C LYS A 232 -11.14 -9.82 -5.48
N PRO A 233 -11.89 -9.17 -4.58
CA PRO A 233 -11.58 -9.22 -3.16
C PRO A 233 -11.61 -10.67 -2.65
N ALA A 234 -10.57 -11.10 -1.92
CA ALA A 234 -10.50 -12.46 -1.39
C ALA A 234 -11.64 -12.73 -0.39
N HIS A 235 -12.18 -13.94 -0.39
CA HIS A 235 -13.31 -14.30 0.49
C HIS A 235 -12.93 -14.15 1.98
N LYS A 236 -11.70 -14.50 2.35
CA LYS A 236 -11.16 -14.32 3.71
C LYS A 236 -11.17 -12.84 4.12
N ASN A 237 -10.77 -11.94 3.21
CA ASN A 237 -10.76 -10.49 3.46
C ASN A 237 -12.19 -9.95 3.64
N VAL A 238 -13.13 -10.32 2.75
CA VAL A 238 -14.54 -9.93 2.85
C VAL A 238 -15.16 -10.40 4.17
N LYS A 239 -14.87 -11.65 4.58
CA LYS A 239 -15.34 -12.21 5.86
C LYS A 239 -14.79 -11.43 7.05
N ALA A 240 -13.49 -11.11 7.06
CA ALA A 240 -12.86 -10.32 8.10
C ALA A 240 -13.44 -8.91 8.19
N PHE A 241 -13.68 -8.26 7.06
CA PHE A 241 -14.33 -6.95 6.99
C PHE A 241 -15.74 -6.98 7.57
N LEU A 242 -16.59 -7.93 7.15
CA LEU A 242 -17.95 -8.08 7.67
C LEU A 242 -17.96 -8.43 9.16
N ALA A 243 -16.99 -9.21 9.65
CA ALA A 243 -16.82 -9.49 11.07
C ALA A 243 -16.49 -8.21 11.86
N LYS A 244 -15.57 -7.37 11.34
CA LYS A 244 -15.25 -6.06 11.94
C LYS A 244 -16.47 -5.14 12.00
N VAL A 245 -17.25 -5.06 10.92
CA VAL A 245 -18.49 -4.28 10.88
C VAL A 245 -19.50 -4.81 11.88
N LYS A 246 -19.69 -6.14 11.94
CA LYS A 246 -20.58 -6.78 12.91
C LYS A 246 -20.17 -6.44 14.35
N ALA A 247 -18.89 -6.59 14.69
CA ALA A 247 -18.37 -6.28 16.03
C ALA A 247 -18.61 -4.81 16.40
N LEU A 248 -18.43 -3.89 15.45
CA LEU A 248 -18.70 -2.46 15.66
C LEU A 248 -20.19 -2.19 15.94
N VAL A 249 -21.09 -2.81 15.17
CA VAL A 249 -22.54 -2.70 15.40
C VAL A 249 -22.96 -3.31 16.74
N GLU A 250 -22.34 -4.42 17.14
CA GLU A 250 -22.61 -5.11 18.41
C GLU A 250 -22.08 -4.37 19.64
N ALA A 251 -20.93 -3.69 19.53
CA ALA A 251 -20.44 -2.80 20.57
C ALA A 251 -21.34 -1.56 20.76
N ASN A 252 -22.04 -1.14 19.69
CA ASN A 252 -22.88 0.07 19.67
C ASN A 252 -24.38 -0.25 19.69
N LYS A 253 -24.82 -1.23 20.49
CA LYS A 253 -26.23 -1.64 20.59
C LYS A 253 -27.18 -0.50 20.96
N ALA A 254 -26.79 0.38 21.89
CA ALA A 254 -27.62 1.47 22.39
C ALA A 254 -27.33 2.85 21.77
N ALA A 255 -26.24 2.96 20.99
CA ALA A 255 -25.77 4.21 20.40
C ALA A 255 -26.81 4.89 19.46
N PRO A 256 -26.79 6.23 19.34
CA PRO A 256 -27.54 6.92 18.30
C PRO A 256 -27.12 6.48 16.89
N ALA A 257 -28.06 6.49 15.93
CA ALA A 257 -27.76 6.11 14.54
C ALA A 257 -26.67 6.99 13.91
N SER A 258 -26.64 8.28 14.24
CA SER A 258 -25.61 9.22 13.77
C SER A 258 -24.21 8.85 14.24
N LEU A 259 -24.05 8.40 15.49
CA LEU A 259 -22.77 7.90 16.01
C LEU A 259 -22.34 6.62 15.29
N LEU A 260 -23.27 5.69 15.08
CA LEU A 260 -22.99 4.45 14.36
C LEU A 260 -22.54 4.72 12.92
N ILE A 261 -23.20 5.64 12.21
CA ILE A 261 -22.81 6.08 10.86
C ILE A 261 -21.41 6.70 10.86
N LYS A 262 -21.11 7.56 11.84
CA LYS A 262 -19.80 8.22 11.96
C LYS A 262 -18.66 7.20 12.14
N GLN A 263 -18.91 6.09 12.83
CA GLN A 263 -17.93 5.02 13.00
C GLN A 263 -17.85 4.05 11.80
N LEU A 264 -18.99 3.74 11.15
CA LEU A 264 -19.03 2.83 10.01
C LEU A 264 -18.48 3.44 8.72
N ASN A 265 -18.77 4.72 8.44
CA ASN A 265 -18.41 5.36 7.18
C ASN A 265 -16.89 5.34 6.88
N PRO A 266 -15.99 5.66 7.83
CA PRO A 266 -14.55 5.54 7.60
C PRO A 266 -14.10 4.11 7.31
N VAL A 267 -14.69 3.12 7.98
CA VAL A 267 -14.37 1.69 7.80
C VAL A 267 -14.80 1.21 6.41
N ILE A 268 -16.02 1.54 5.99
CA ILE A 268 -16.53 1.20 4.65
C ILE A 268 -15.73 1.90 3.57
N ARG A 269 -15.48 3.22 3.72
CA ARG A 269 -14.72 4.01 2.76
C ARG A 269 -13.31 3.48 2.58
N GLY A 270 -12.60 3.20 3.67
CA GLY A 270 -11.24 2.66 3.63
C GLY A 270 -11.17 1.31 2.90
N TRP A 271 -12.09 0.40 3.23
CA TRP A 271 -12.17 -0.90 2.56
C TRP A 271 -12.53 -0.79 1.08
N ALA A 272 -13.51 0.05 0.73
CA ALA A 272 -13.90 0.29 -0.66
C ALA A 272 -12.77 0.94 -1.47
N ASN A 273 -12.04 1.89 -0.90
CA ASN A 273 -10.88 2.52 -1.54
C ASN A 273 -9.76 1.52 -1.79
N TYR A 274 -9.49 0.60 -0.85
CA TYR A 274 -8.45 -0.43 -1.00
C TYR A 274 -8.76 -1.39 -2.17
N HIS A 275 -10.02 -1.81 -2.31
CA HIS A 275 -10.45 -2.72 -3.39
C HIS A 275 -10.92 -1.99 -4.66
N ARG A 276 -10.86 -0.65 -4.70
CA ARG A 276 -11.32 0.17 -5.83
C ARG A 276 -10.65 -0.18 -7.17
N PRO A 277 -9.35 -0.55 -7.24
CA PRO A 277 -8.70 -0.81 -8.52
C PRO A 277 -9.12 -2.09 -9.23
N ILE A 278 -9.66 -3.05 -8.48
CA ILE A 278 -9.90 -4.41 -8.95
C ILE A 278 -11.37 -4.64 -9.31
N VAL A 279 -11.73 -5.86 -9.70
CA VAL A 279 -13.11 -6.23 -10.05
C VAL A 279 -13.91 -6.47 -8.75
N ALA A 280 -14.38 -5.38 -8.13
CA ALA A 280 -15.00 -5.43 -6.80
C ALA A 280 -16.50 -5.10 -6.77
N LYS A 281 -17.11 -4.62 -7.86
CA LYS A 281 -18.49 -4.08 -7.85
C LYS A 281 -19.55 -5.07 -7.34
N GLN A 282 -19.50 -6.33 -7.79
CA GLN A 282 -20.40 -7.37 -7.30
C GLN A 282 -20.21 -7.63 -5.80
N THR A 283 -18.95 -7.68 -5.34
CA THR A 283 -18.61 -7.86 -3.92
C THR A 283 -19.06 -6.66 -3.09
N PHE A 284 -18.95 -5.43 -3.60
CA PHE A 284 -19.44 -4.23 -2.94
C PHE A 284 -20.95 -4.28 -2.72
N ASN A 285 -21.72 -4.66 -3.74
CA ASN A 285 -23.17 -4.85 -3.61
C ASN A 285 -23.51 -5.91 -2.55
N TYR A 286 -22.79 -7.05 -2.55
CA TYR A 286 -22.97 -8.10 -1.56
C TYR A 286 -22.70 -7.59 -0.14
N VAL A 287 -21.58 -6.88 0.05
CA VAL A 287 -21.21 -6.29 1.34
C VAL A 287 -22.25 -5.30 1.83
N ASP A 288 -22.69 -4.37 0.98
CA ASP A 288 -23.72 -3.38 1.32
C ASP A 288 -25.02 -4.05 1.75
N TYR A 289 -25.46 -5.10 1.04
CA TYR A 289 -26.63 -5.90 1.42
C TYR A 289 -26.44 -6.57 2.80
N ARG A 290 -25.26 -7.12 3.09
CA ARG A 290 -24.96 -7.74 4.40
C ARG A 290 -24.97 -6.70 5.51
N ILE A 291 -24.39 -5.52 5.29
CA ILE A 291 -24.40 -4.40 6.25
C ILE A 291 -25.84 -3.92 6.48
N TRP A 292 -26.62 -3.74 5.42
CA TRP A 292 -28.02 -3.37 5.51
C TRP A 292 -28.82 -4.36 6.37
N LYS A 293 -28.64 -5.67 6.17
CA LYS A 293 -29.30 -6.70 7.00
C LYS A 293 -28.93 -6.59 8.48
N LEU A 294 -27.66 -6.31 8.79
CA LEU A 294 -27.21 -6.11 10.17
C LEU A 294 -27.86 -4.86 10.78
N LEU A 295 -27.87 -3.75 10.06
CA LEU A 295 -28.48 -2.49 10.51
C LEU A 295 -30.00 -2.61 10.68
N TRP A 296 -30.69 -3.34 9.79
CA TRP A 296 -32.11 -3.62 9.93
C TRP A 296 -32.41 -4.41 11.21
N ARG A 297 -31.63 -5.46 11.50
CA ARG A 297 -31.75 -6.23 12.76
C ARG A 297 -31.47 -5.35 13.98
N TRP A 298 -30.45 -4.50 13.91
CA TRP A 298 -30.13 -3.54 14.96
C TRP A 298 -31.30 -2.58 15.23
N CYS A 299 -31.94 -2.05 14.18
CA CYS A 299 -33.10 -1.16 14.31
C CYS A 299 -34.31 -1.88 14.92
N ARG A 300 -34.62 -3.09 14.44
CA ARG A 300 -35.74 -3.91 14.95
C ARG A 300 -35.59 -4.24 16.43
N ARG A 301 -34.39 -4.64 16.85
CA ARG A 301 -34.11 -4.94 18.26
C ARG A 301 -34.35 -3.75 19.19
N ARG A 302 -34.11 -2.52 18.71
CA ARG A 302 -34.31 -1.30 19.52
C ARG A 302 -35.77 -0.90 19.69
N HIS A 303 -36.65 -1.38 18.82
CA HIS A 303 -38.04 -0.95 18.74
C HIS A 303 -38.95 -2.17 18.59
N LEU A 304 -38.91 -3.06 19.58
CA LEU A 304 -39.69 -4.31 19.59
C LEU A 304 -41.21 -4.04 19.50
N ASN A 305 -41.67 -2.91 20.05
CA ASN A 305 -43.08 -2.54 20.11
C ASN A 305 -43.54 -1.63 18.96
N ARG A 306 -42.69 -1.39 17.94
CA ARG A 306 -43.03 -0.55 16.79
C ARG A 306 -43.12 -1.37 15.51
N CYS A 307 -44.04 -0.99 14.63
CA CYS A 307 -44.20 -1.66 13.35
C CYS A 307 -43.01 -1.41 12.40
N LYS A 308 -42.83 -2.31 11.42
CA LYS A 308 -41.72 -2.24 10.45
C LYS A 308 -41.71 -0.93 9.64
N ARG A 309 -42.90 -0.40 9.32
CA ARG A 309 -43.06 0.86 8.57
C ARG A 309 -42.48 2.04 9.34
N TRP A 310 -42.78 2.17 10.63
CA TRP A 310 -42.24 3.23 11.48
C TRP A 310 -40.71 3.15 11.58
N ILE A 311 -40.15 1.94 11.71
CA ILE A 311 -38.69 1.75 11.76
C ILE A 311 -38.04 2.22 10.45
N LYS A 312 -38.64 1.85 9.31
CA LYS A 312 -38.19 2.32 7.99
C LYS A 312 -38.24 3.84 7.93
N GLU A 313 -39.37 4.46 8.27
CA GLU A 313 -39.53 5.92 8.19
C GLU A 313 -38.56 6.66 9.12
N LYS A 314 -38.25 6.10 10.30
CA LYS A 314 -37.30 6.70 11.24
C LYS A 314 -35.85 6.63 10.77
N TYR A 315 -35.38 5.44 10.38
CA TYR A 315 -33.95 5.17 10.15
C TYR A 315 -33.55 5.11 8.68
N PHE A 316 -34.49 4.92 7.75
CA PHE A 316 -34.21 4.67 6.36
C PHE A 316 -34.89 5.71 5.47
N LYS A 317 -34.12 6.75 5.12
CA LYS A 317 -34.59 7.90 4.34
C LYS A 317 -34.33 7.71 2.85
N ARG A 318 -34.92 8.58 2.04
CA ARG A 318 -34.58 8.72 0.62
C ARG A 318 -33.45 9.75 0.51
N VAL A 319 -32.36 9.39 -0.18
CA VAL A 319 -31.23 10.29 -0.46
C VAL A 319 -30.99 10.25 -1.96
N GLY A 320 -31.27 11.37 -2.64
CA GLY A 320 -31.33 11.43 -4.10
C GLY A 320 -32.35 10.43 -4.67
N THR A 321 -31.88 9.56 -5.56
CA THR A 321 -32.70 8.51 -6.19
C THR A 321 -32.83 7.26 -5.36
N ARG A 322 -31.96 7.04 -4.35
CA ARG A 322 -31.94 5.81 -3.55
C ARG A 322 -32.89 5.93 -2.35
N SER A 323 -33.81 4.96 -2.26
CA SER A 323 -34.59 4.73 -1.04
C SER A 323 -33.85 3.73 -0.13
N TRP A 324 -34.30 3.60 1.12
CA TRP A 324 -33.70 2.70 2.10
C TRP A 324 -32.26 3.03 2.52
N VAL A 325 -31.94 4.32 2.58
CA VAL A 325 -30.62 4.79 3.03
C VAL A 325 -30.60 4.97 4.55
N PHE A 326 -29.77 4.18 5.23
CA PHE A 326 -29.63 4.26 6.69
C PHE A 326 -29.11 5.66 7.08
N SER A 327 -29.88 6.36 7.89
CA SER A 327 -29.70 7.77 8.21
C SER A 327 -29.92 8.04 9.70
N GLY A 328 -29.25 9.08 10.21
CA GLY A 328 -29.37 9.50 11.59
C GLY A 328 -29.08 10.98 11.76
N LEU A 329 -29.90 11.66 12.55
CA LEU A 329 -29.71 13.08 12.86
C LEU A 329 -28.53 13.24 13.84
N HIS A 330 -27.56 14.06 13.48
CA HIS A 330 -26.48 14.47 14.37
C HIS A 330 -27.00 15.56 15.34
N PRO A 331 -26.47 15.67 16.57
CA PRO A 331 -26.88 16.72 17.51
C PRO A 331 -26.79 18.15 16.94
N SER A 332 -25.90 18.38 15.97
CA SER A 332 -25.77 19.65 15.25
C SER A 332 -26.86 19.91 14.19
N GLY A 333 -27.95 19.13 14.15
CA GLY A 333 -29.00 19.22 13.13
C GLY A 333 -28.65 18.62 11.76
N LYS A 334 -27.40 18.17 11.54
CA LYS A 334 -26.98 17.58 10.26
C LYS A 334 -27.48 16.14 10.12
N LEU A 335 -28.19 15.84 9.04
CA LEU A 335 -28.57 14.47 8.71
C LEU A 335 -27.36 13.71 8.13
N LEU A 336 -26.90 12.69 8.83
CA LEU A 336 -25.85 11.79 8.34
C LEU A 336 -26.49 10.57 7.68
N HIS A 337 -25.86 10.08 6.61
CA HIS A 337 -26.25 8.86 5.92
C HIS A 337 -25.05 7.92 5.80
N LEU A 338 -25.34 6.62 5.74
CA LEU A 338 -24.36 5.58 5.52
C LEU A 338 -23.80 5.66 4.09
N LEU A 339 -22.48 5.54 3.96
CA LEU A 339 -21.83 5.35 2.66
C LEU A 339 -22.00 3.91 2.19
N TYR A 340 -22.22 3.73 0.90
CA TYR A 340 -22.29 2.41 0.27
C TYR A 340 -20.98 2.13 -0.45
N ALA A 341 -20.41 0.95 -0.24
CA ALA A 341 -19.22 0.53 -0.97
C ALA A 341 -19.49 0.52 -2.48
N SER A 342 -20.72 0.15 -2.87
CA SER A 342 -21.18 0.13 -4.27
C SER A 342 -21.21 1.51 -4.92
N ASP A 343 -21.22 2.63 -4.19
CA ASP A 343 -21.13 3.96 -4.80
C ASP A 343 -19.70 4.31 -5.21
N THR A 344 -18.70 3.55 -4.74
CA THR A 344 -17.30 3.78 -5.09
C THR A 344 -17.08 3.40 -6.56
N PRO A 345 -16.64 4.34 -7.42
CA PRO A 345 -16.37 4.04 -8.82
C PRO A 345 -15.08 3.24 -8.94
N ILE A 346 -15.13 2.13 -9.68
CA ILE A 346 -13.93 1.34 -10.00
C ILE A 346 -13.02 2.19 -10.87
N LYS A 347 -11.77 2.36 -10.43
CA LYS A 347 -10.75 3.13 -11.15
C LYS A 347 -9.49 2.29 -11.18
N ARG A 348 -9.08 1.84 -12.37
CA ARG A 348 -7.90 0.99 -12.54
C ARG A 348 -6.66 1.71 -12.03
N HIS A 349 -5.79 0.95 -11.37
CA HIS A 349 -4.55 1.47 -10.83
C HIS A 349 -3.53 1.58 -11.95
N THR A 350 -2.82 2.71 -12.00
CA THR A 350 -1.70 2.86 -12.93
C THR A 350 -0.43 2.48 -12.21
N LYS A 351 0.09 1.30 -12.55
CA LYS A 351 1.35 0.78 -12.00
C LYS A 351 2.46 1.82 -12.10
N ILE A 352 3.26 1.93 -11.03
CA ILE A 352 4.53 2.65 -11.10
C ILE A 352 5.47 2.01 -12.15
N LYS A 353 6.26 2.82 -12.84
CA LYS A 353 7.35 2.34 -13.70
C LYS A 353 8.33 1.57 -12.82
N ALA A 354 8.79 0.43 -13.30
CA ALA A 354 9.59 -0.49 -12.49
C ALA A 354 10.95 0.13 -12.07
N GLU A 355 11.53 0.89 -12.99
CA GLU A 355 12.83 1.57 -12.86
C GLU A 355 12.73 2.97 -12.23
N ALA A 356 11.51 3.50 -12.01
CA ALA A 356 11.36 4.85 -11.51
C ALA A 356 11.89 4.99 -10.07
N ASN A 357 12.72 6.01 -9.87
CA ASN A 357 13.39 6.28 -8.60
C ASN A 357 13.09 7.72 -8.13
N PRO A 358 12.45 7.91 -6.97
CA PRO A 358 12.11 9.25 -6.46
C PRO A 358 13.32 10.13 -6.10
N TYR A 359 14.53 9.56 -6.07
CA TYR A 359 15.77 10.28 -5.84
C TYR A 359 16.57 10.52 -7.13
N ALA A 360 16.07 10.08 -8.29
CA ALA A 360 16.69 10.32 -9.58
C ALA A 360 16.11 11.61 -10.22
N PRO A 361 16.95 12.57 -10.66
CA PRO A 361 16.49 13.80 -11.30
C PRO A 361 15.60 13.55 -12.51
N GLU A 362 15.87 12.48 -13.28
CA GLU A 362 15.17 12.15 -14.51
C GLU A 362 13.70 11.76 -14.27
N ASP A 363 13.36 11.32 -13.06
CA ASP A 363 12.03 10.87 -12.68
C ASP A 363 11.20 11.93 -11.93
N GLU A 364 11.75 13.12 -11.65
CA GLU A 364 11.06 14.18 -10.90
C GLU A 364 9.69 14.53 -11.53
N MET A 365 9.71 14.83 -12.84
CA MET A 365 8.49 15.14 -13.60
C MET A 365 7.49 13.96 -13.59
N TYR A 366 7.98 12.71 -13.55
CA TYR A 366 7.12 11.54 -13.47
C TYR A 366 6.39 11.45 -12.13
N PHE A 367 7.07 11.74 -11.02
CA PHE A 367 6.44 11.72 -9.69
C PHE A 367 5.49 12.90 -9.47
N GLU A 368 5.79 14.08 -10.00
CA GLU A 368 4.86 15.23 -10.01
C GLU A 368 3.55 14.91 -10.76
N GLN A 369 3.64 14.30 -11.94
CA GLN A 369 2.45 13.88 -12.70
C GLN A 369 1.61 12.85 -11.95
N ARG A 370 2.25 11.92 -11.24
CA ARG A 370 1.54 10.94 -10.39
C ARG A 370 0.86 11.61 -9.19
N LEU A 371 1.54 12.57 -8.55
CA LEU A 371 0.98 13.35 -7.45
C LEU A 371 -0.26 14.11 -7.90
N GLU A 372 -0.17 14.79 -9.05
CA GLU A 372 -1.28 15.51 -9.67
C GLU A 372 -2.46 14.59 -9.98
N TYR A 373 -2.20 13.43 -10.59
CA TYR A 373 -3.24 12.44 -10.87
C TYR A 373 -3.94 11.94 -9.58
N ALA A 374 -3.15 11.66 -8.54
CA ALA A 374 -3.68 11.27 -7.24
C ALA A 374 -4.55 12.38 -6.64
N TRP A 375 -4.09 13.63 -6.73
CA TRP A 375 -4.80 14.78 -6.16
C TRP A 375 -6.10 15.11 -6.89
N ARG A 376 -6.09 15.09 -8.23
CA ARG A 376 -7.30 15.29 -9.05
C ARG A 376 -8.40 14.28 -8.71
N SER A 377 -8.02 13.09 -8.27
CA SER A 377 -8.95 12.00 -7.99
C SER A 377 -9.36 11.82 -6.53
N SER A 378 -8.83 12.64 -5.62
CA SER A 378 -9.13 12.59 -4.19
C SER A 378 -9.67 13.93 -3.70
N ASP A 379 -10.66 13.90 -2.80
CA ASP A 379 -11.23 15.15 -2.25
C ASP A 379 -10.20 15.93 -1.42
N GLU A 380 -9.30 15.22 -0.73
CA GLU A 380 -8.20 15.83 0.00
C GLU A 380 -7.23 16.54 -0.96
N GLY A 381 -6.84 15.88 -2.06
CA GLY A 381 -5.97 16.47 -3.06
C GLY A 381 -6.59 17.68 -3.73
N LYS A 382 -7.89 17.62 -4.08
CA LYS A 382 -8.63 18.79 -4.59
C LYS A 382 -8.62 19.96 -3.62
N ARG A 383 -8.80 19.71 -2.31
CA ARG A 383 -8.69 20.75 -1.28
C ARG A 383 -7.29 21.33 -1.20
N LYS A 384 -6.25 20.49 -1.26
CA LYS A 384 -4.85 20.91 -1.28
C LYS A 384 -4.54 21.78 -2.50
N THR A 385 -4.97 21.37 -3.71
CA THR A 385 -4.86 22.18 -4.93
C THR A 385 -5.57 23.52 -4.79
N LEU A 386 -6.78 23.54 -4.22
CA LEU A 386 -7.52 24.79 -4.00
C LEU A 386 -6.77 25.72 -3.05
N THR A 387 -6.21 25.19 -1.96
CA THR A 387 -5.37 25.96 -1.02
C THR A 387 -4.17 26.58 -1.73
N LEU A 388 -3.44 25.80 -2.56
CA LEU A 388 -2.32 26.31 -3.34
C LEU A 388 -2.77 27.39 -4.34
N TRP A 389 -3.87 27.18 -5.04
CA TRP A 389 -4.38 28.12 -6.03
C TRP A 389 -4.78 29.46 -5.40
N LEU A 390 -5.48 29.44 -4.27
CA LEU A 390 -5.83 30.64 -3.52
C LEU A 390 -4.60 31.32 -2.93
N GLY A 391 -3.67 30.55 -2.37
CA GLY A 391 -2.43 31.06 -1.78
C GLY A 391 -1.51 31.75 -2.80
N GLN A 392 -1.57 31.36 -4.08
CA GLN A 392 -0.80 31.99 -5.17
C GLN A 392 -1.56 33.14 -5.86
N SER A 393 -2.62 33.66 -5.23
CA SER A 393 -3.50 34.67 -5.83
C SER A 393 -4.03 34.28 -7.22
N LYS A 394 -4.26 32.97 -7.43
CA LYS A 394 -4.73 32.37 -8.69
C LYS A 394 -3.80 32.58 -9.88
N ARG A 395 -2.54 32.97 -9.67
CA ARG A 395 -1.56 33.26 -10.73
C ARG A 395 -0.44 32.24 -10.74
N CYS A 396 0.08 31.96 -11.93
CA CYS A 396 1.29 31.16 -12.10
C CYS A 396 2.52 31.94 -11.63
N PRO A 397 3.33 31.41 -10.69
CA PRO A 397 4.54 32.08 -10.22
C PRO A 397 5.57 32.41 -11.33
N MET A 398 5.61 31.64 -12.42
CA MET A 398 6.55 31.83 -13.52
C MET A 398 6.11 32.93 -14.51
N CYS A 399 4.93 32.82 -15.12
CA CYS A 399 4.48 33.78 -16.13
C CYS A 399 3.57 34.91 -15.57
N LYS A 400 3.20 34.84 -14.28
CA LYS A 400 2.31 35.79 -13.57
C LYS A 400 0.88 35.90 -14.13
N GLN A 401 0.52 35.09 -15.13
CA GLN A 401 -0.83 35.01 -15.68
C GLN A 401 -1.75 34.17 -14.80
N LEU A 402 -3.07 34.38 -14.94
CA LEU A 402 -4.08 33.63 -14.18
C LEU A 402 -4.09 32.15 -14.58
N ILE A 403 -4.23 31.28 -13.58
CA ILE A 403 -4.49 29.85 -13.76
C ILE A 403 -6.00 29.67 -13.79
N THR A 404 -6.51 29.26 -14.95
CA THR A 404 -7.93 28.96 -15.20
C THR A 404 -8.11 27.47 -15.48
N PHE A 405 -9.37 27.02 -15.52
CA PHE A 405 -9.68 25.64 -15.94
C PHE A 405 -9.26 25.36 -17.39
N GLU A 406 -9.29 26.37 -18.25
CA GLU A 406 -8.89 26.26 -19.66
C GLU A 406 -7.36 26.19 -19.82
N SER A 407 -6.62 27.00 -19.06
CA SER A 407 -5.16 26.97 -19.10
C SER A 407 -4.57 25.69 -18.52
N GLY A 408 -5.34 25.01 -17.65
CA GLY A 408 -4.86 23.89 -16.85
C GLY A 408 -3.74 24.30 -15.88
N TRP A 409 -3.24 23.32 -15.13
CA TRP A 409 -2.12 23.48 -14.22
C TRP A 409 -1.43 22.14 -13.96
N ASN A 410 -0.14 22.23 -13.65
CA ASN A 410 0.68 21.16 -13.12
C ASN A 410 1.14 21.53 -11.70
N ILE A 411 1.31 20.52 -10.86
CA ILE A 411 1.94 20.69 -9.53
C ILE A 411 3.45 20.61 -9.73
N HIS A 412 4.18 21.53 -9.09
CA HIS A 412 5.63 21.56 -9.11
C HIS A 412 6.21 21.65 -7.70
N HIS A 413 7.30 20.92 -7.46
CA HIS A 413 8.09 21.04 -6.24
C HIS A 413 9.07 22.22 -6.34
N VAL A 414 9.02 23.15 -5.38
CA VAL A 414 9.94 24.31 -5.34
C VAL A 414 11.37 23.84 -5.07
N ILE A 415 11.52 22.95 -4.09
CA ILE A 415 12.71 22.13 -3.88
C ILE A 415 12.36 20.75 -4.42
N GLU A 416 13.03 20.35 -5.49
CA GLU A 416 12.87 19.03 -6.10
C GLU A 416 13.13 17.92 -5.07
N ARG A 417 12.45 16.80 -5.23
CA ARG A 417 12.49 15.69 -4.26
C ARG A 417 13.86 15.06 -4.15
N HIS A 418 14.56 14.88 -5.26
CA HIS A 418 15.92 14.36 -5.24
C HIS A 418 16.91 15.28 -4.49
N LYS A 419 16.56 16.57 -4.31
CA LYS A 419 17.32 17.55 -3.50
C LYS A 419 16.84 17.64 -2.04
N GLY A 420 15.95 16.74 -1.61
CA GLY A 420 15.41 16.70 -0.24
C GLY A 420 14.08 17.42 -0.06
N GLY A 421 13.41 17.82 -1.14
CA GLY A 421 12.06 18.38 -1.09
C GLY A 421 10.98 17.40 -0.62
N CYS A 422 9.89 17.93 -0.04
CA CYS A 422 8.76 17.14 0.45
C CYS A 422 7.44 17.47 -0.27
N ASP A 423 6.42 16.62 -0.10
CA ASP A 423 5.06 16.81 -0.65
C ASP A 423 4.18 17.73 0.22
N GLU A 424 4.79 18.55 1.08
CA GLU A 424 4.06 19.50 1.92
C GLU A 424 3.64 20.73 1.13
N LEU A 425 2.51 21.32 1.51
CA LEU A 425 1.97 22.51 0.83
C LEU A 425 2.96 23.68 0.76
N GLY A 426 3.91 23.77 1.71
CA GLY A 426 4.94 24.80 1.72
C GLY A 426 5.98 24.67 0.61
N ASN A 427 6.16 23.47 0.04
CA ASN A 427 7.13 23.16 -1.01
C ASN A 427 6.47 22.96 -2.39
N LEU A 428 5.17 23.21 -2.53
CA LEU A 428 4.43 22.95 -3.76
C LEU A 428 3.86 24.24 -4.34
N VAL A 429 3.95 24.38 -5.67
CA VAL A 429 3.36 25.49 -6.43
C VAL A 429 2.56 24.96 -7.62
N LEU A 430 1.67 25.79 -8.15
CA LEU A 430 0.90 25.48 -9.35
C LEU A 430 1.44 26.29 -10.52
N LEU A 431 1.83 25.60 -11.60
CA LEU A 431 2.35 26.23 -12.80
C LEU A 431 1.47 25.91 -13.99
N HIS A 432 1.46 26.78 -15.01
CA HIS A 432 0.91 26.42 -16.30
C HIS A 432 1.69 25.24 -16.91
N PRO A 433 1.04 24.34 -17.67
CA PRO A 433 1.73 23.19 -18.27
C PRO A 433 2.95 23.55 -19.14
N ASN A 434 2.93 24.70 -19.82
CA ASN A 434 4.07 25.19 -20.60
C ASN A 434 5.21 25.70 -19.70
N CYS A 435 4.88 26.49 -18.67
CA CYS A 435 5.85 26.98 -17.69
C CYS A 435 6.54 25.83 -16.95
N HIS A 436 5.77 24.81 -16.58
CA HIS A 436 6.28 23.60 -15.94
C HIS A 436 7.27 22.85 -16.83
N ARG A 437 6.93 22.63 -18.11
CA ARG A 437 7.85 22.02 -19.07
C ARG A 437 9.12 22.83 -19.30
N GLN A 438 9.00 24.16 -19.37
CA GLN A 438 10.14 25.06 -19.51
C GLN A 438 11.13 24.94 -18.34
N LEU A 439 10.62 24.89 -17.10
CA LEU A 439 11.47 24.68 -15.91
C LEU A 439 12.24 23.35 -15.98
N HIS A 440 11.53 22.25 -16.26
CA HIS A 440 12.16 20.93 -16.35
C HIS A 440 13.14 20.82 -17.53
N SER A 441 12.93 21.56 -18.60
CA SER A 441 13.88 21.62 -19.73
C SER A 441 15.12 22.50 -19.47
N ALA A 442 15.13 23.30 -18.40
CA ALA A 442 16.11 24.36 -18.20
C ALA A 442 17.21 24.08 -17.15
N ALA A 443 17.35 22.88 -16.58
CA ALA A 443 18.40 22.61 -15.59
C ALA A 443 19.65 21.92 -16.18
N PRO A 444 20.89 22.35 -15.84
CA PRO A 444 21.27 23.11 -14.64
C PRO A 444 22.01 24.43 -14.95
N ALA A 445 21.32 25.56 -14.88
CA ALA A 445 21.94 26.87 -14.66
C ALA A 445 20.98 27.78 -13.89
N LEU A 446 20.80 27.52 -12.59
CA LEU A 446 20.23 28.46 -11.61
C LEU A 446 20.48 27.92 -10.19
N SER A 447 21.75 27.70 -9.87
CA SER A 447 22.23 27.97 -8.52
C SER A 447 22.59 29.46 -8.46
N THR A 448 22.09 30.12 -7.42
CA THR A 448 22.27 31.51 -6.99
C THR A 448 21.20 32.53 -7.42
N GLU A 449 20.49 33.01 -6.40
CA GLU A 449 19.81 34.31 -6.31
C GLU A 449 18.66 34.62 -7.28
N LYS A 450 17.49 34.07 -6.98
CA LYS A 450 16.23 34.85 -6.83
C LYS A 450 15.16 33.95 -6.24
N GLY A 451 14.89 34.15 -4.95
CA GLY A 451 13.84 33.43 -4.26
C GLY A 451 12.51 33.58 -4.97
N LEU A 452 11.82 32.46 -5.18
CA LEU A 452 10.36 32.43 -5.21
C LEU A 452 9.86 32.88 -3.83
N THR A 453 9.91 34.19 -3.56
CA THR A 453 9.31 34.77 -2.37
C THR A 453 7.79 34.63 -2.51
N LYS A 454 7.20 33.96 -1.52
CA LYS A 454 5.76 33.94 -1.27
C LYS A 454 5.24 35.38 -1.26
N ALA A 455 4.26 35.66 -2.11
CA ALA A 455 3.39 36.84 -1.99
C ALA A 455 2.13 36.44 -1.23
#